data_AF-A0A7V9CDD4-F1
#
_entry.id   AF-A0A7V9CDD4-F1
#
_cell.length_a   1.000
_cell.length_b   1.000
_cell.length_c   1.000
_cell.angle_alpha   90.00
_cell.angle_beta   90.00
_cell.angle_gamma   90.00
#
_symmetry.space_group_name_H-M   'P 1'
#
loop_
_entity.id
_entity.type
_entity.pdbx_description
1 polymer ?
#
loop_
_entity_poly.entity_id
_entity_poly.type
_entity_poly.pdbx_seq_one_letter_code
_entity_poly.pdbx_strand_id
1 'polypeptide(L)' 'MTTEPNLGPVCPNCGEPWLRPTSLPGRYRCVYCLHRFELRSVCPDCGEHGTIVRMSNSMEMQCNHCGGSLLAES' A
#
# COMPACT_ATOMS: atom_id res chain seq x y z
N MET A 1 -15.18 -23.62 6.25
CA MET A 1 -14.24 -22.79 5.47
C MET A 1 -14.24 -21.45 6.19
N THR A 2 -13.25 -21.21 7.03
CA THR A 2 -13.22 -20.06 7.93
C THR A 2 -12.94 -18.82 7.09
N THR A 3 -13.96 -17.98 6.89
CA THR A 3 -13.80 -16.69 6.20
C THR A 3 -13.00 -15.79 7.11
N GLU A 4 -11.67 -15.76 6.95
CA GLU A 4 -10.82 -14.81 7.65
C GLU A 4 -11.33 -13.40 7.32
N PRO A 5 -11.63 -12.57 8.34
CA PRO A 5 -12.09 -11.22 8.08
C PRO A 5 -10.97 -10.50 7.32
N ASN A 6 -11.29 -9.98 6.13
CA ASN A 6 -10.42 -9.07 5.40
C ASN A 6 -10.32 -7.78 6.24
N LEU A 7 -9.40 -7.78 7.21
CA LEU A 7 -9.24 -6.73 8.23
C LEU A 7 -8.73 -5.40 7.63
N GLY A 8 -8.17 -5.48 6.42
CA GLY A 8 -7.65 -4.35 5.66
C GLY A 8 -6.31 -4.69 5.00
N PRO A 9 -5.71 -3.71 4.31
CA PRO A 9 -4.36 -3.86 3.78
C PRO A 9 -3.33 -4.03 4.90
N VAL A 10 -2.30 -4.83 4.63
CA VAL A 10 -1.23 -5.12 5.57
C VAL A 10 -0.23 -3.96 5.61
N CYS A 11 0.13 -3.54 6.81
CA CYS A 11 1.16 -2.56 7.06
C CYS A 11 2.54 -3.16 6.75
N PRO A 12 3.35 -2.57 5.85
CA PRO A 12 4.67 -3.10 5.52
C PRO A 12 5.70 -2.95 6.65
N ASN A 13 5.42 -2.14 7.68
CA ASN A 13 6.32 -1.93 8.82
C ASN A 13 6.07 -2.93 9.96
N CYS A 14 4.83 -3.05 10.43
CA CYS A 14 4.48 -3.95 11.55
C CYS A 14 3.83 -5.28 11.13
N GLY A 15 3.45 -5.45 9.86
CA GLY A 15 2.84 -6.68 9.36
C GLY A 15 1.35 -6.84 9.70
N GLU A 16 0.71 -5.85 10.32
CA GLU A 16 -0.70 -5.96 10.68
C GLU A 16 -1.66 -5.44 9.61
N PRO A 17 -2.86 -6.05 9.49
CA PRO A 17 -3.86 -5.69 8.47
C PRO A 17 -4.66 -4.41 8.78
N TRP A 18 -4.16 -3.53 9.66
CA TRP A 18 -4.85 -2.31 10.13
C TRP A 18 -4.42 -1.04 9.39
N LEU A 19 -4.02 -1.15 8.12
CA LEU A 19 -3.62 0.01 7.33
C LEU A 19 -4.88 0.73 6.80
N ARG A 20 -5.06 2.00 7.17
CA ARG A 20 -6.24 2.80 6.80
C ARG A 20 -5.86 3.96 5.88
N PRO A 21 -6.63 4.23 4.81
CA PRO A 21 -6.46 5.45 4.03
C PRO A 21 -6.79 6.68 4.90
N THR A 22 -6.09 7.77 4.63
CA THR A 22 -6.30 9.06 5.30
C THR A 22 -7.15 10.00 4.44
N SER A 23 -7.37 11.23 4.89
CA SER A 23 -8.13 12.22 4.12
C SER A 23 -7.42 12.66 2.83
N LEU A 24 -6.12 12.37 2.68
CA LEU A 24 -5.36 12.67 1.47
C LEU A 24 -5.27 11.42 0.58
N PRO A 25 -5.55 11.55 -0.74
CA PRO A 25 -5.44 10.43 -1.67
C PRO A 25 -3.98 9.95 -1.73
N GLY A 26 -3.81 8.63 -1.73
CA GLY A 26 -2.48 8.02 -1.68
C GLY A 26 -1.80 8.05 -0.31
N ARG A 27 -2.40 8.62 0.74
CA ARG A 27 -1.83 8.53 2.10
C ARG A 27 -2.56 7.52 2.95
N TYR A 28 -1.80 6.66 3.60
CA TYR A 28 -2.26 5.61 4.48
C TYR A 28 -1.60 5.76 5.85
N ARG A 29 -2.28 5.29 6.89
CA ARG A 29 -1.77 5.26 8.26
C ARG A 29 -2.11 3.94 8.90
N CYS A 30 -1.12 3.31 9.51
CA CYS A 30 -1.38 2.14 10.34
C CYS A 30 -2.00 2.58 11.67
N VAL A 31 -3.08 1.92 12.09
CA VAL A 31 -3.72 2.22 13.38
C VAL A 31 -2.91 1.66 14.56
N TYR A 32 -2.13 0.60 14.33
CA TYR A 32 -1.33 -0.04 15.38
C TYR A 32 0.00 0.66 15.62
N CYS A 33 0.89 0.69 14.62
CA CYS A 33 2.20 1.32 14.77
C CYS A 33 2.19 2.84 14.54
N LEU A 34 1.06 3.43 14.12
CA LEU A 34 0.92 4.88 13.84
C LEU A 34 1.81 5.43 12.71
N HIS A 35 2.54 4.56 12.01
CA HIS A 35 3.36 4.94 10.85
C HIS A 35 2.50 5.41 9.68
N ARG A 36 3.04 6.39 8.96
CA ARG A 36 2.41 7.06 7.83
C ARG A 36 3.07 6.54 6.57
N PHE A 37 2.24 6.18 5.61
CA PHE A 37 2.69 5.72 4.32
C PHE A 37 2.10 6.59 3.24
N GLU A 38 2.90 6.88 2.23
CA GLU A 38 2.49 7.58 1.03
C GLU A 38 2.68 6.64 -0.16
N LEU A 39 1.65 6.55 -0.99
CA LEU A 39 1.65 5.83 -2.24
C LEU A 39 2.50 6.63 -3.21
N ARG A 40 3.65 6.06 -3.57
CA ARG A 40 4.54 6.65 -4.55
C ARG A 40 4.34 6.00 -5.90
N SER A 41 4.45 6.80 -6.95
CA SER A 41 4.47 6.32 -8.33
C SER A 41 5.74 5.53 -8.66
N VAL A 42 6.76 5.63 -7.81
CA VAL A 42 8.03 4.90 -7.92
C VAL A 42 8.06 3.83 -6.87
N CYS A 43 8.29 2.58 -7.27
CA CYS A 43 8.50 1.52 -6.31
C CYS A 43 9.81 1.77 -5.55
N PRO A 44 9.79 1.86 -4.20
CA PRO A 44 11.01 2.05 -3.41
C PRO A 44 11.94 0.83 -3.44
N ASP A 45 11.43 -0.34 -3.81
CA ASP A 45 12.17 -1.61 -3.76
C ASP A 45 12.99 -1.85 -5.03
N CYS A 46 12.38 -1.67 -6.21
CA CYS A 46 13.04 -1.91 -7.50
C CYS A 46 13.37 -0.63 -8.28
N GLY A 47 12.92 0.54 -7.82
CA GLY A 47 13.12 1.82 -8.51
C GLY A 47 12.29 1.98 -9.80
N GLU A 48 11.45 1.00 -10.14
CA GLU A 48 10.61 1.10 -11.32
C GLU A 48 9.52 2.15 -11.09
N HIS A 49 9.49 3.15 -11.96
CA HIS A 49 8.33 4.02 -12.10
C HIS A 49 7.18 3.16 -12.60
N GLY A 50 6.15 2.97 -11.77
CA GLY A 50 4.86 2.51 -12.24
C GLY A 50 4.39 3.52 -13.27
N THR A 51 4.61 3.24 -14.55
CA THR A 51 3.92 3.99 -15.59
C THR A 51 2.46 3.77 -15.26
N ILE A 52 1.66 4.83 -15.14
CA ILE A 52 0.21 4.75 -15.01
C ILE A 52 -0.31 4.17 -16.34
N VAL A 53 -0.06 2.89 -16.60
CA VAL A 53 -0.59 2.17 -17.75
C VAL A 53 -2.01 1.85 -17.35
N ARG A 54 -2.90 2.82 -17.64
CA ARG A 54 -4.36 2.66 -17.62
C ARG A 54 -4.86 1.81 -16.44
N MET A 55 -5.00 2.44 -15.28
CA MET A 55 -5.81 1.91 -14.18
C MET A 55 -7.24 1.66 -14.68
N SER A 56 -7.53 0.44 -15.07
CA SER A 56 -8.89 -0.10 -15.02
C SER A 56 -9.17 -0.45 -13.56
N ASN A 57 -9.65 0.55 -12.80
CA ASN A 57 -10.33 0.45 -11.51
C ASN A 57 -9.60 -0.09 -10.25
N SER A 58 -8.36 -0.57 -10.32
CA SER A 58 -7.66 -1.08 -9.11
C SER A 58 -6.52 -0.15 -8.70
N MET A 59 -6.69 0.57 -7.59
CA MET A 59 -5.58 1.27 -6.92
C MET A 59 -4.69 0.22 -6.25
N GLU A 60 -3.86 -0.46 -7.03
CA GLU A 60 -2.98 -1.51 -6.54
C GLU A 60 -1.83 -0.87 -5.74
N MET A 61 -1.77 -1.17 -4.44
CA MET A 61 -0.68 -0.72 -3.54
C MET A 61 0.59 -1.57 -3.70
N GLN A 62 0.64 -2.44 -4.72
CA GLN A 62 1.73 -3.38 -4.99
C GLN A 62 2.30 -3.10 -6.38
N CYS A 63 3.62 -3.20 -6.51
CA CYS A 63 4.35 -3.05 -7.75
C CYS A 63 4.15 -4.30 -8.61
N ASN A 64 3.81 -4.11 -9.88
CA ASN A 64 3.64 -5.23 -10.82
C ASN A 64 4.97 -5.92 -11.18
N HIS A 65 6.11 -5.22 -11.08
CA HIS A 65 7.40 -5.77 -11.47
C HIS A 65 8.05 -6.61 -10.38
N CYS A 66 8.12 -6.12 -9.14
CA CYS A 66 8.72 -6.86 -8.02
C CYS A 66 7.71 -7.44 -7.03
N GLY A 67 6.42 -7.09 -7.14
CA GLY A 67 5.42 -7.42 -6.11
C GLY A 67 5.55 -6.61 -4.82
N GLY A 68 6.55 -5.72 -4.73
CA GLY A 68 6.82 -4.91 -3.54
C GLY A 68 5.76 -3.84 -3.29
N SER A 69 5.64 -3.39 -2.05
CA SER A 69 4.69 -2.33 -1.70
C SER A 69 5.09 -1.00 -2.35
N LEU A 70 4.14 -0.33 -3.02
CA LEU A 70 4.29 1.05 -3.52
C LEU A 70 4.13 2.10 -2.40
N LEU A 71 3.91 1.63 -1.18
CA LEU A 71 3.78 2.42 0.04
C LEU A 71 5.19 2.71 0.60
N ALA A 72 5.58 3.97 0.57
CA ALA A 72 6.81 4.43 1.22
C ALA A 72 6.47 5.11 2.54
N GLU A 73 7.27 4.87 3.57
CA GLU A 73 7.17 5.60 4.84
C GLU A 73 7.53 7.09 4.62
N SER A 74 6.70 8.00 5.13
CA SER A 74 6.87 9.46 4.99
C SER A 74 7.13 10.17 6.30
#